data_AF-A0A534UAT3-F1
#
_entry.id   AF-A0A534UAT3-F1
#
_cell.length_a   1.000
_cell.length_b   1.000
_cell.length_c   1.000
_cell.angle_alpha   90.00
_cell.angle_beta   90.00
_cell.angle_gamma   90.00
#
_symmetry.space_group_name_H-M   'P 1'
#
loop_
_entity.id
_entity.type
_entity.pdbx_description
1 polymer ?
#
loop_
_entity_poly.entity_id
_entity_poly.type
_entity_poly.pdbx_seq_one_letter_code
_entity_poly.pdbx_strand_id
1 'polypeptide(L)'
;MLELSQSALANSMAILTAAFYLLFYLINLSAPGLFRFLFNAQFLGADVASLLPKEFAAGNFIVALVLMVITAWIFGYVWAWLYNRLAK
;
A
#
# COMPACT_ATOMS: atom_id res chain seq x y z
N MET A 1 3.31 27.28 -10.68
CA MET A 1 3.07 26.06 -9.88
C MET A 1 3.45 24.86 -10.74
N LEU A 2 4.16 23.86 -10.20
CA LEU A 2 4.50 22.65 -10.97
C LEU A 2 3.23 21.78 -11.10
N GLU A 3 2.84 21.42 -12.32
CA GLU A 3 1.74 20.47 -12.55
C GLU A 3 2.23 19.04 -12.28
N LEU A 4 1.43 18.25 -11.56
CA LEU A 4 1.69 16.82 -11.34
C LEU A 4 1.28 16.03 -12.58
N SER A 5 2.20 15.24 -13.13
CA SER A 5 1.86 14.27 -14.18
C SER A 5 1.02 13.13 -13.58
N GLN A 6 -0.19 12.96 -14.11
CA GLN A 6 -1.16 11.96 -13.63
C GLN A 6 -0.62 10.54 -13.76
N SER A 7 -0.02 10.21 -14.90
CA SER A 7 0.56 8.88 -15.14
C SER A 7 1.80 8.64 -14.28
N ALA A 8 2.65 9.64 -14.09
CA ALA A 8 3.84 9.50 -13.25
C ALA A 8 3.46 9.26 -11.78
N LEU A 9 2.48 10.00 -11.26
CA LEU A 9 2.01 9.81 -9.88
C LEU A 9 1.31 8.47 -9.71
N ALA A 10 0.43 8.08 -10.65
CA ALA A 10 -0.26 6.80 -10.61
C ALA A 10 0.73 5.61 -10.64
N ASN A 11 1.70 5.63 -11.56
CA ASN A 11 2.70 4.56 -11.69
C ASN A 11 3.62 4.48 -10.48
N SER A 12 4.11 5.63 -9.97
CA SER A 12 4.96 5.65 -8.78
C SER A 12 4.21 5.15 -7.55
N MET A 13 2.95 5.53 -7.36
CA MET A 13 2.11 5.01 -6.27
C MET A 13 1.86 3.50 -6.38
N ALA A 14 1.59 3.01 -7.59
CA ALA A 14 1.42 1.58 -7.85
C ALA A 14 2.68 0.78 -7.51
N ILE A 15 3.84 1.24 -8.00
CA ILE A 15 5.14 0.61 -7.74
C ILE A 15 5.49 0.64 -6.26
N LEU A 16 5.32 1.79 -5.60
CA LEU A 16 5.59 1.94 -4.18
C LEU A 16 4.72 0.99 -3.35
N THR A 17 3.42 0.92 -3.66
CA THR A 17 2.46 0.04 -2.98
C THR A 17 2.85 -1.43 -3.15
N ALA A 18 3.18 -1.86 -4.37
CA ALA A 18 3.64 -3.21 -4.63
C ALA A 18 4.91 -3.54 -3.83
N ALA A 19 5.91 -2.65 -3.88
CA ALA A 19 7.18 -2.83 -3.19
C ALA A 19 7.01 -2.96 -1.68
N PHE A 20 6.21 -2.08 -1.06
CA PHE A 20 5.93 -2.15 0.37
C PHE A 20 5.14 -3.40 0.73
N TYR A 21 4.14 -3.79 -0.04
CA TYR A 21 3.36 -4.99 0.24
C TYR A 21 4.24 -6.25 0.23
N LEU A 22 5.11 -6.38 -0.78
CA LEU A 22 6.09 -7.46 -0.84
C LEU A 22 7.10 -7.41 0.32
N LEU A 23 7.58 -6.22 0.69
CA LEU A 23 8.49 -6.04 1.82
C LEU A 23 7.83 -6.48 3.14
N PHE A 24 6.61 -6.03 3.42
CA PHE A 24 5.87 -6.40 4.63
C PHE A 24 5.61 -7.91 4.69
N TYR A 25 5.34 -8.54 3.55
CA TYR A 25 5.22 -9.99 3.45
C TYR A 25 6.53 -10.69 3.81
N LEU A 26 7.66 -10.25 3.26
CA LEU A 26 8.98 -10.81 3.59
C LEU A 26 9.35 -10.62 5.07
N ILE A 27 9.02 -9.48 5.66
CA ILE A 27 9.20 -9.23 7.10
C ILE A 27 8.31 -10.17 7.91
N ASN A 28 7.05 -10.38 7.51
CA ASN A 28 6.16 -11.31 8.22
C ASN A 28 6.71 -12.75 8.21
N LEU A 29 7.37 -13.18 7.12
CA LEU A 29 7.98 -14.51 7.02
C LEU A 29 9.27 -14.65 7.86
N SER A 30 10.11 -13.62 7.88
CA SER A 30 11.45 -13.68 8.49
C SER A 30 11.50 -13.18 9.93
N ALA A 31 10.68 -12.18 10.28
CA ALA A 31 10.61 -11.54 11.58
C ALA A 31 9.16 -11.13 11.95
N PRO A 32 8.27 -12.10 12.28
CA PRO A 32 6.86 -11.83 12.56
C PRO A 32 6.62 -10.80 13.68
N GLY A 33 7.51 -10.75 14.68
CA GLY A 33 7.44 -9.76 15.76
C GLY A 33 7.67 -8.33 15.26
N LEU A 34 8.61 -8.14 14.33
CA LEU A 34 8.86 -6.84 13.69
C LEU A 34 7.70 -6.44 12.78
N PHE A 35 7.13 -7.40 12.04
CA PHE A 35 5.93 -7.16 11.24
C PHE A 35 4.78 -6.64 12.11
N ARG A 36 4.46 -7.32 13.22
CA ARG A 36 3.39 -6.89 14.15
C ARG A 36 3.63 -5.48 14.68
N PHE A 37 4.86 -5.17 15.10
CA PHE A 37 5.23 -3.85 15.56
C PHE A 37 4.99 -2.77 14.48
N LEU A 38 5.53 -2.97 13.27
CA LEU A 38 5.40 -2.01 12.17
C LEU A 38 3.96 -1.88 11.66
N PHE A 39 3.20 -2.97 11.63
CA PHE A 39 1.80 -2.96 11.21
C PHE A 39 0.94 -2.20 12.23
N ASN A 40 1.03 -2.54 13.51
CA ASN A 40 0.27 -1.87 14.58
C ASN A 40 0.64 -0.39 14.71
N ALA A 41 1.89 0.00 14.43
CA ALA A 41 2.31 1.41 14.44
C ALA A 41 1.52 2.28 13.46
N GLN A 42 1.06 1.72 12.33
CA GLN A 42 0.21 2.43 11.37
C GLN A 42 -1.20 2.70 11.93
N PHE A 43 -1.64 1.89 12.89
CA PHE A 43 -2.91 2.01 13.59
C PHE A 43 -2.74 2.63 14.98
N LEU A 44 -1.76 3.54 15.14
CA LEU A 44 -1.49 4.26 16.38
C LEU A 44 -1.20 3.33 17.58
N GLY A 45 -0.63 2.15 17.32
CA GLY A 45 -0.29 1.17 18.33
C GLY A 45 -1.43 0.21 18.71
N ALA A 46 -2.62 0.34 18.12
CA ALA A 46 -3.68 -0.63 18.31
C ALA A 46 -3.26 -2.01 17.76
N ASP A 47 -3.59 -3.09 18.48
CA ASP A 47 -3.20 -4.46 18.11
C ASP A 47 -4.05 -5.06 16.98
N VAL A 48 -4.08 -4.38 15.84
CA VAL A 48 -4.85 -4.78 14.66
C VAL A 48 -4.23 -6.01 13.98
N ALA A 49 -2.92 -6.21 14.09
CA ALA A 49 -2.24 -7.38 13.56
C ALA A 49 -2.79 -8.70 14.15
N SER A 50 -3.34 -8.68 15.36
CA SER A 50 -3.98 -9.85 15.99
C SER A 50 -5.24 -10.32 15.25
N LEU A 51 -5.88 -9.42 14.50
CA LEU A 51 -7.09 -9.70 13.71
C LEU A 51 -6.77 -10.34 12.36
N LEU A 52 -5.48 -10.35 11.95
CA LEU A 52 -5.08 -10.96 10.70
C LEU A 52 -5.22 -12.49 10.78
N PRO A 53 -5.70 -13.14 9.71
CA PRO A 53 -5.79 -14.60 9.66
C PRO A 53 -4.42 -15.23 9.94
N LYS A 54 -4.40 -16.23 10.84
CA LYS A 54 -3.17 -16.97 11.16
C LYS A 54 -2.67 -17.81 9.98
N GLU A 55 -3.58 -18.27 9.14
CA GLU A 55 -3.27 -18.98 7.91
C GLU A 55 -3.58 -18.08 6.71
N PHE A 56 -2.53 -17.71 5.98
CA PHE A 56 -2.63 -16.89 4.79
C PHE A 56 -2.56 -17.80 3.56
N ALA A 57 -3.69 -18.02 2.87
CA ALA A 57 -3.68 -18.76 1.62
C ALA A 57 -2.94 -17.95 0.54
N ALA A 58 -1.96 -18.57 -0.15
CA ALA A 58 -1.14 -17.89 -1.16
C ALA A 58 -1.98 -17.27 -2.31
N GLY A 59 -3.15 -17.85 -2.62
CA GLY A 59 -4.09 -17.27 -3.58
C GLY A 59 -4.65 -15.91 -3.15
N ASN A 60 -4.92 -15.73 -1.85
CA ASN A 60 -5.43 -14.47 -1.31
C ASN A 60 -4.36 -13.37 -1.34
N PHE A 61 -3.08 -13.75 -1.26
CA PHE A 61 -1.96 -12.80 -1.30
C PHE A 61 -1.85 -12.09 -2.66
N ILE A 62 -1.87 -12.85 -3.76
CA ILE A 62 -1.73 -12.29 -5.12
C ILE A 62 -2.95 -11.43 -5.48
N VAL A 63 -4.15 -11.90 -5.13
CA VAL A 63 -5.38 -11.12 -5.34
C VAL A 63 -5.31 -9.79 -4.59
N ALA A 64 -4.91 -9.80 -3.31
CA ALA A 64 -4.75 -8.60 -2.52
C ALA A 64 -3.69 -7.64 -3.11
N LEU A 65 -2.54 -8.16 -3.57
CA LEU A 65 -1.51 -7.36 -4.23
C LEU A 65 -2.06 -6.65 -5.47
N VAL A 66 -2.72 -7.39 -6.37
CA VAL A 66 -3.27 -6.83 -7.61
C VAL A 66 -4.31 -5.75 -7.31
N LEU A 67 -5.23 -6.02 -6.38
CA LEU A 67 -6.24 -5.05 -5.96
C LEU A 67 -5.60 -3.79 -5.38
N MET A 68 -4.64 -3.93 -4.45
CA MET A 68 -3.94 -2.78 -3.87
C MET A 68 -3.19 -1.95 -4.91
N VAL A 69 -2.53 -2.59 -5.87
CA VAL A 69 -1.79 -1.90 -6.94
C VAL A 69 -2.74 -1.12 -7.85
N ILE A 70 -3.84 -1.73 -8.29
CA ILE A 70 -4.85 -1.06 -9.13
C ILE A 70 -5.48 0.10 -8.35
N THR A 71 -5.85 -0.12 -7.09
CA THR A 71 -6.41 0.95 -6.24
C THR A 71 -5.42 2.10 -6.08
N ALA A 72 -4.16 1.83 -5.72
CA ALA A 72 -3.14 2.86 -5.57
C ALA A 72 -2.91 3.64 -6.86
N TRP A 73 -2.91 2.96 -8.01
CA TRP A 73 -2.81 3.60 -9.32
C TRP A 73 -3.96 4.57 -9.57
N ILE A 74 -5.21 4.11 -9.36
CA ILE A 74 -6.42 4.94 -9.54
C ILE A 74 -6.36 6.16 -8.62
N PHE A 75 -6.05 5.96 -7.34
CA PHE A 75 -5.94 7.05 -6.37
C PHE A 75 -4.84 8.04 -6.75
N GLY A 76 -3.67 7.57 -7.19
CA GLY A 76 -2.58 8.44 -7.67
C GLY A 76 -3.00 9.27 -8.88
N TYR A 77 -3.70 8.66 -9.84
CA TYR A 77 -4.22 9.36 -11.01
C TYR A 77 -5.22 10.46 -10.64
N VAL A 78 -6.23 10.09 -9.84
CA VAL A 78 -7.30 11.00 -9.39
C VAL A 78 -6.71 12.13 -8.52
N TRP A 79 -5.73 11.83 -7.68
CA TRP A 79 -5.08 12.83 -6.83
C TRP A 79 -4.28 13.84 -7.64
N ALA A 80 -3.49 13.41 -8.62
CA ALA A 80 -2.78 14.34 -9.50
C ALA A 80 -3.75 15.27 -10.25
N TRP A 81 -4.87 14.72 -10.74
CA TRP A 81 -5.93 15.53 -11.35
C TRP A 81 -6.51 16.55 -10.37
N LEU A 82 -6.87 16.13 -9.15
CA LEU A 82 -7.47 17.00 -8.14
C LEU A 82 -6.49 18.11 -7.72
N TYR A 83 -5.25 17.75 -7.45
CA TYR A 83 -4.19 18.70 -7.11
C TYR A 83 -4.05 19.77 -8.19
N ASN A 84 -3.91 19.38 -9.46
CA ASN A 84 -3.77 20.33 -10.56
C ASN A 84 -5.00 21.23 -10.74
N ARG A 85 -6.20 20.77 -10.34
CA ARG A 85 -7.41 21.57 -10.37
C ARG A 85 -7.46 22.61 -9.24
N LEU A 86 -6.93 22.27 -8.07
CA LEU A 86 -6.91 23.15 -6.89
C LEU A 86 -5.70 24.09 -6.86
N ALA A 87 -4.62 23.72 -7.56
CA ALA A 87 -3.40 24.49 -7.72
C ALA A 87 -3.51 25.58 -8.81
N LYS A 88 -4.63 25.63 -9.53
CA LYS A 88 -4.96 26.68 -10.50
C LYS A 88 -5.81 27.75 -9.83
#